data_AF-A0A7Z0S5H6-F1
#
_entry.id   AF-A0A7Z0S5H6-F1
#
_cell.length_a   1.000
_cell.length_b   1.000
_cell.length_c   1.000
_cell.angle_alpha   90.00
_cell.angle_beta   90.00
_cell.angle_gamma   90.00
#
_symmetry.space_group_name_H-M   'P 1'
#
loop_
_entity.id
_entity.type
_entity.pdbx_description
1 polymer ?
#
loop_
_entity_poly.entity_id
_entity_poly.type
_entity_poly.pdbx_seq_one_letter_code
_entity_poly.pdbx_strand_id
1 'polypeptide(L)' 'MKRHLVQGSRMIHSMGWEDCVMEVEYKTGLIHRYHDVTEDQFIRAGTGNTDKKVRLIGKSHSFTRVD' A
#
# COMPACT_ATOMS: atom_id res chain seq x y z
N MET A 1 -3.65 -3.11 12.62
CA MET A 1 -2.99 -3.45 11.35
C MET A 1 -1.51 -3.74 11.59
N LYS A 2 -0.95 -4.78 10.97
CA LYS A 2 0.49 -5.05 10.99
C LYS A 2 1.05 -4.92 9.57
N ARG A 3 2.06 -4.07 9.37
CA ARG A 3 2.74 -3.92 8.07
C ARG A 3 3.84 -4.98 7.91
N HIS A 4 4.08 -5.37 6.66
CA HIS A 4 5.15 -6.28 6.27
C HIS A 4 6.11 -5.57 5.31
N LEU A 5 7.39 -5.87 5.42
CA LEU A 5 8.41 -5.30 4.55
C LEU A 5 8.20 -5.79 3.11
N VAL A 6 8.27 -4.85 2.17
CA VAL A 6 8.17 -5.15 0.75
C VAL A 6 9.58 -5.31 0.19
N GLN A 7 9.92 -6.51 -0.27
CA GLN A 7 11.21 -6.76 -0.93
C GLN A 7 11.17 -6.36 -2.42
N GLY A 8 12.30 -5.88 -2.94
CA GLY A 8 12.48 -5.58 -4.37
C GLY A 8 11.77 -4.33 -4.88
N SER A 9 10.96 -3.64 -4.06
CA SER A 9 10.36 -2.36 -4.40
C SER A 9 11.37 -1.22 -4.33
N ARG A 10 11.26 -0.24 -5.24
CA ARG A 10 12.07 0.98 -5.22
C ARG A 10 11.49 2.05 -4.32
N MET A 11 10.16 2.14 -4.20
CA MET A 11 9.48 3.24 -3.51
C MET A 11 8.84 2.84 -2.19
N ILE A 12 8.39 1.60 -2.06
CA ILE A 12 7.66 1.08 -0.91
C ILE A 12 8.63 0.45 0.07
N HIS A 13 8.50 0.82 1.34
CA HIS A 13 9.24 0.22 2.44
C HIS A 13 8.44 -0.92 3.06
N SER A 14 7.20 -0.65 3.46
CA SER A 14 6.32 -1.64 4.07
C SER A 14 4.86 -1.41 3.66
N MET A 15 4.04 -2.45 3.73
CA MET A 15 2.59 -2.36 3.49
C MET A 15 1.80 -3.30 4.38
N GLY A 16 0.58 -2.91 4.72
CA GLY A 16 -0.35 -3.70 5.52
C GLY A 16 -1.79 -3.46 5.08
N TRP A 17 -2.67 -4.34 5.51
CA TRP A 17 -4.09 -4.24 5.22
C TRP A 17 -4.92 -4.74 6.41
N GLU A 18 -6.03 -4.07 6.68
CA GLU A 18 -6.99 -4.37 7.75
C GLU A 18 -8.28 -3.60 7.47
N ASP A 19 -9.44 -4.23 7.61
CA ASP A 19 -10.77 -3.60 7.52
C ASP A 19 -10.95 -2.65 6.33
N CYS A 20 -10.61 -3.14 5.12
CA CYS A 20 -10.69 -2.38 3.87
C CYS A 20 -9.76 -1.16 3.76
N VAL A 21 -8.80 -1.02 4.68
CA VAL A 21 -7.77 0.02 4.64
C VAL A 21 -6.44 -0.62 4.29
N MET A 22 -5.79 -0.14 3.23
CA MET A 22 -4.41 -0.49 2.89
C MET A 22 -3.46 0.61 3.34
N GLU A 23 -2.56 0.32 4.27
CA GLU A 23 -1.52 1.25 4.69
C GLU A 23 -0.21 0.96 3.95
N VAL A 24 0.41 2.01 3.43
CA VAL A 24 1.66 1.95 2.69
C VAL A 24 2.63 2.94 3.27
N GLU A 25 3.79 2.44 3.68
CA GLU A 25 4.94 3.23 4.06
C GLU A 25 5.92 3.31 2.88
N TYR A 26 6.20 4.52 2.44
CA TYR A 26 7.18 4.80 1.39
C TYR A 26 8.58 4.91 1.99
N LYS A 27 9.62 4.65 1.19
CA LYS A 27 11.03 4.81 1.62
C LYS A 27 11.40 6.24 1.98
N THR A 28 10.57 7.23 1.62
CA THR A 28 10.71 8.62 2.05
C THR A 28 10.23 8.84 3.49
N GLY A 29 9.63 7.84 4.13
CA GLY A 29 8.99 7.95 5.44
C GLY A 29 7.52 8.36 5.39
N LEU A 30 6.98 8.69 4.20
CA LEU A 30 5.56 9.01 4.05
C LEU A 30 4.68 7.77 4.27
N ILE A 31 3.57 7.94 4.98
CA ILE A 31 2.58 6.87 5.19
C ILE A 31 1.25 7.29 4.58
N HIS A 32 0.72 6.47 3.67
CA HIS A 32 -0.61 6.65 3.09
C HIS A 32 -1.53 5.52 3.52
N ARG A 33 -2.76 5.86 3.92
CA ARG A 33 -3.86 4.92 4.13
C ARG A 33 -4.86 5.06 2.99
N TYR A 34 -4.94 4.04 2.14
CA TYR A 34 -5.92 3.94 1.07
C TYR A 34 -7.19 3.26 1.59
N HIS A 35 -8.33 3.89 1.37
CA HIS A 35 -9.64 3.41 1.85
C HIS A 35 -10.36 2.59 0.77
N ASP A 36 -11.31 1.77 1.19
CA ASP A 36 -12.13 0.89 0.33
C ASP A 36 -11.31 -0.08 -0.54
N VAL A 37 -10.08 -0.41 -0.11
CA VAL A 37 -9.23 -1.39 -0.76
C VAL A 37 -9.66 -2.78 -0.30
N THR A 38 -10.14 -3.61 -1.21
CA THR A 38 -10.47 -5.02 -0.91
C THR A 38 -9.22 -5.85 -0.61
N GLU A 39 -9.37 -6.93 0.16
CA GLU A 39 -8.27 -7.86 0.46
C GLU A 39 -7.61 -8.41 -0.83
N ASP A 40 -8.42 -8.76 -1.85
CA ASP A 40 -7.92 -9.20 -3.14
C ASP A 40 -7.06 -8.14 -3.86
N GLN A 41 -7.45 -6.86 -3.77
CA GLN A 41 -6.66 -5.77 -4.32
C GLN A 41 -5.32 -5.63 -3.59
N PHE A 42 -5.31 -5.78 -2.26
CA PHE A 42 -4.09 -5.78 -1.46
C PHE A 42 -3.16 -6.96 -1.82
N ILE A 43 -3.67 -8.19 -1.84
CA ILE A 43 -2.91 -9.39 -2.21
C ILE A 43 -2.31 -9.22 -3.61
N ARG A 44 -3.10 -8.71 -4.57
CA ARG A 44 -2.60 -8.40 -5.91
C ARG A 44 -1.53 -7.33 -5.87
N ALA A 45 -1.67 -6.28 -5.06
CA ALA A 45 -0.68 -5.20 -4.96
C ALA A 45 0.67 -5.69 -4.42
N GLY A 46 0.67 -6.65 -3.49
CA GLY A 46 1.89 -7.22 -2.89
C GLY A 46 2.68 -8.19 -3.77
N THR A 47 2.18 -8.57 -4.95
CA THR A 47 2.83 -9.55 -5.84
C THR A 47 3.42 -8.91 -7.09
N GLY A 48 4.60 -9.36 -7.52
CA GLY A 48 5.25 -8.88 -8.76
C GLY A 48 5.73 -7.42 -8.66
N ASN A 49 5.34 -6.56 -9.60
CA ASN A 49 5.73 -5.15 -9.59
C ASN A 49 4.87 -4.32 -8.62
N THR A 50 5.25 -4.34 -7.33
CA THR A 50 4.53 -3.66 -6.25
C THR A 50 4.44 -2.15 -6.47
N ASP A 51 5.52 -1.50 -6.92
CA ASP A 51 5.53 -0.04 -7.17
C ASP A 51 4.42 0.38 -8.15
N LYS A 52 4.30 -0.34 -9.26
CA LYS A 52 3.27 -0.08 -10.27
C LYS A 52 1.87 -0.31 -9.71
N LYS A 53 1.66 -1.39 -8.96
CA LYS A 53 0.33 -1.76 -8.46
C LYS A 53 -0.15 -0.86 -7.33
N VAL A 54 0.72 -0.48 -6.39
CA VAL A 54 0.39 0.51 -5.36
C VAL A 54 0.05 1.86 -5.99
N ARG A 55 0.76 2.26 -7.06
CA ARG A 55 0.40 3.47 -7.82
C ARG A 55 -0.99 3.38 -8.48
N LEU A 56 -1.42 2.19 -8.91
CA LEU A 56 -2.78 1.99 -9.44
C LEU A 56 -3.83 2.07 -8.33
N ILE A 57 -3.52 1.55 -7.13
CA ILE A 57 -4.39 1.72 -5.96
C ILE A 57 -4.59 3.20 -5.67
N GLY A 58 -3.52 3.99 -5.59
CA GLY A 58 -3.63 5.43 -5.32
C GLY A 58 -4.28 6.28 -6.43
N LYS A 59 -4.52 5.70 -7.61
CA LYS A 59 -5.34 6.34 -8.66
C LYS A 59 -6.82 5.97 -8.56
N SER A 60 -7.14 4.84 -7.94
CA SER A 60 -8.48 4.24 -7.94
C SER A 60 -9.19 4.43 -6.60
N HIS A 61 -8.42 4.70 -5.54
CA HIS A 61 -8.90 4.77 -4.17
C HIS A 61 -8.52 6.11 -3.54
N SER A 62 -9.42 6.60 -2.69
CA SER A 62 -9.12 7.76 -1.85
C SER A 62 -8.06 7.38 -0.81
N PHE A 63 -7.30 8.37 -0.34
CA PHE A 63 -6.31 8.12 0.70
C PHE A 63 -6.18 9.29 1.66
N THR A 64 -5.71 8.97 2.87
CA THR A 64 -5.29 9.94 3.87
C THR A 64 -3.80 9.80 4.12
N ARG A 65 -3.09 10.91 4.22
CA ARG A 65 -1.70 10.90 4.69
C ARG A 65 -1.69 10.82 6.21
N VAL A 66 -0.87 9.94 6.75
CA VAL A 66 -0.62 9.82 8.18
C VAL A 66 0.73 10.48 8.44
N ASP A 67 0.73 11.46 9.34
CA ASP A 67 1.95 12.11 9.84
C ASP A 67 2.57 11.30 10.99
#